data_AF-A0A9J6GQ34-F1
#
_entry.id   AF-A0A9J6GQ34-F1
#
_cell.length_a   1.000
_cell.length_b   1.000
_cell.length_c   1.000
_cell.angle_alpha   90.00
_cell.angle_beta   90.00
_cell.angle_gamma   90.00
#
_symmetry.space_group_name_H-M   'P 1'
#
loop_
_entity.id
_entity.type
_entity.pdbx_description
1 polymer ?
#
loop_
_entity_poly.entity_id
_entity_poly.type
_entity_poly.pdbx_seq_one_letter_code
_entity_poly.pdbx_strand_id
1 'polypeptide(L)'
;MMGIGAAGLCEAELGALLPASGGDYAFFLAAGKPFGPFGDVPAFLYSWAFFLVDPAATTVQGLTFSAYVLSLPYPHCKPPYIINVLVTALYISEP
;
A
#
# COMPACT_ATOMS: atom_id res chain seq x y z
N MET A 1 -21.40 -7.33 2.32
CA MET A 1 -20.18 -8.14 2.49
C MET A 1 -19.88 -9.09 1.30
N MET A 2 -20.57 -8.98 0.15
CA MET A 2 -20.38 -9.90 -0.99
C MET A 2 -19.51 -9.34 -2.15
N GLY A 3 -18.99 -8.12 -2.04
CA GLY A 3 -18.27 -7.44 -3.12
C GLY A 3 -16.74 -7.58 -3.12
N ILE A 4 -16.12 -8.02 -2.01
CA ILE A 4 -14.66 -8.02 -1.87
C ILE A 4 -14.04 -9.32 -2.41
N GLY A 5 -14.77 -10.44 -2.34
CA GLY A 5 -14.25 -11.76 -2.76
C GLY A 5 -14.09 -11.94 -4.27
N ALA A 6 -14.93 -11.30 -5.09
CA ALA A 6 -14.86 -11.44 -6.54
C ALA A 6 -13.61 -10.78 -7.15
N ALA A 7 -13.18 -9.65 -6.62
CA ALA A 7 -11.95 -8.98 -7.05
C ALA A 7 -10.70 -9.81 -6.74
N GLY A 8 -10.65 -10.42 -5.53
CA GLY A 8 -9.53 -11.28 -5.15
C GLY A 8 -9.42 -12.55 -6.00
N LEU A 9 -10.54 -13.15 -6.41
CA LEU A 9 -10.53 -14.29 -7.33
C LEU A 9 -10.07 -13.88 -8.73
N CYS A 10 -10.51 -12.72 -9.23
CA CYS A 10 -10.09 -12.20 -10.53
C CYS A 10 -8.57 -11.97 -10.58
N GLU A 11 -7.98 -11.38 -9.52
CA GLU A 11 -6.53 -11.20 -9.43
C GLU A 11 -5.77 -12.53 -9.34
N ALA A 12 -6.32 -13.51 -8.63
CA ALA A 12 -5.72 -14.84 -8.55
C ALA A 12 -5.68 -15.55 -9.92
N GLU A 13 -6.78 -15.48 -10.69
CA GLU A 13 -6.84 -16.01 -12.05
C GLU A 13 -5.91 -15.25 -12.99
N LEU A 14 -5.83 -13.93 -12.87
CA LEU A 14 -4.95 -13.10 -13.69
C LEU A 14 -3.47 -13.41 -13.43
N GLY A 15 -3.07 -13.59 -12.17
CA GLY A 15 -1.73 -14.03 -11.78
C GLY A 15 -1.39 -15.44 -12.27
N ALA A 16 -2.37 -16.34 -12.40
CA ALA A 16 -2.18 -17.66 -13.00
C ALA A 16 -2.03 -17.59 -14.53
N LEU A 17 -2.73 -16.68 -15.20
CA LEU A 17 -2.68 -16.48 -16.65
C LEU A 17 -1.40 -15.77 -17.12
N LEU A 18 -0.81 -14.91 -16.29
CA LEU A 18 0.34 -14.09 -16.64
C LEU A 18 1.52 -14.32 -15.68
N PRO A 19 2.38 -15.35 -15.91
CA PRO A 19 3.53 -15.65 -15.06
C PRO A 19 4.70 -14.70 -15.36
N ALA A 20 4.51 -13.42 -15.11
CA ALA A 20 5.52 -12.38 -15.28
C ALA A 20 5.99 -11.84 -13.92
N SER A 21 7.30 -11.60 -13.79
CA SER A 21 7.84 -10.91 -12.62
C SER A 21 7.50 -9.42 -12.66
N GLY A 22 6.88 -8.90 -11.60
CA GLY A 22 6.48 -7.49 -11.52
C GLY A 22 5.15 -7.23 -10.80
N GLY A 23 4.41 -8.29 -10.42
CA GLY A 23 3.11 -8.15 -9.77
C GLY A 23 2.12 -7.36 -10.62
N ASP A 24 1.30 -6.53 -10.00
CA ASP A 24 0.26 -5.72 -10.66
C ASP A 24 0.81 -4.84 -11.79
N TYR A 25 2.05 -4.36 -11.67
CA TYR A 25 2.70 -3.57 -12.71
C TYR A 25 2.82 -4.35 -14.04
N ALA A 26 3.09 -5.65 -13.97
CA ALA A 26 3.17 -6.50 -15.15
C ALA A 26 1.79 -6.66 -15.83
N PHE A 27 0.70 -6.64 -15.06
CA PHE A 27 -0.66 -6.66 -15.60
C PHE A 27 -0.97 -5.40 -16.39
N PHE A 28 -0.62 -4.22 -15.86
CA PHE A 28 -0.81 -2.94 -16.55
C PHE A 28 0.01 -2.85 -17.84
N LEU A 29 1.25 -3.37 -17.85
CA LEU A 29 2.06 -3.44 -19.07
C LEU A 29 1.44 -4.37 -20.13
N ALA A 30 0.94 -5.54 -19.71
CA ALA A 30 0.32 -6.49 -20.62
C ALA A 30 -0.99 -5.96 -21.20
N ALA A 31 -1.81 -5.32 -20.36
CA ALA A 31 -3.03 -4.63 -20.77
C ALA A 31 -2.76 -3.43 -21.69
N GLY A 32 -1.59 -2.82 -21.56
CA GLY A 32 -1.12 -1.67 -22.35
C GLY A 32 -0.69 -2.02 -23.78
N LYS A 33 -0.16 -3.22 -24.03
CA LYS A 33 0.33 -3.64 -25.35
C LYS A 33 -0.63 -3.42 -26.54
N PRO A 34 -1.95 -3.60 -26.43
CA PRO A 34 -2.90 -3.32 -27.51
C PRO A 34 -3.01 -1.84 -27.90
N PHE A 35 -2.66 -0.93 -26.98
CA PHE A 35 -2.83 0.52 -27.15
C PHE A 35 -1.66 1.19 -27.89
N GLY A 36 -0.70 0.40 -28.39
CA GLY A 36 0.42 0.89 -29.19
C GLY A 36 1.48 1.62 -28.35
N PRO A 37 2.15 2.66 -28.88
CA PRO A 37 3.35 3.25 -28.26
C PRO A 37 3.11 3.97 -26.92
N PHE A 38 1.86 4.31 -26.57
CA PHE A 38 1.51 4.91 -25.28
C PHE A 38 1.01 3.88 -24.25
N GLY A 39 1.01 2.60 -24.60
CA GLY A 39 0.52 1.51 -23.77
C GLY A 39 1.24 1.37 -22.43
N ASP A 40 2.48 1.85 -22.32
CA ASP A 40 3.28 1.75 -21.08
C ASP A 40 3.04 2.91 -20.10
N VAL A 41 2.35 3.99 -20.52
CA VAL A 41 2.09 5.16 -19.67
C VAL A 41 1.25 4.82 -18.43
N PRO A 42 0.16 4.02 -18.53
CA PRO A 42 -0.62 3.61 -17.36
C PRO A 42 0.20 2.79 -16.35
N ALA A 43 1.09 1.92 -16.84
CA ALA A 43 1.96 1.13 -15.97
C ALA A 43 2.95 2.02 -15.23
N PHE A 44 3.55 3.01 -15.91
CA PHE A 44 4.40 4.01 -15.26
C PHE A 44 3.63 4.78 -14.17
N LEU A 45 2.42 5.26 -14.48
CA LEU A 45 1.61 6.01 -13.53
C LEU A 45 1.26 5.18 -12.29
N TYR A 46 0.96 3.89 -12.46
CA TYR A 46 0.77 2.96 -11.35
C TYR A 46 2.03 2.87 -10.47
N SER A 47 3.20 2.64 -11.07
CA SER A 47 4.46 2.55 -10.31
C SER A 47 4.80 3.84 -9.56
N TRP A 48 4.51 4.99 -10.16
CA TRP A 48 4.72 6.29 -9.55
C TRP A 48 3.75 6.55 -8.39
N ALA A 49 2.48 6.19 -8.55
CA ALA A 49 1.51 6.27 -7.48
C ALA A 49 1.88 5.34 -6.32
N PHE A 50 2.31 4.11 -6.63
CA PHE A 50 2.74 3.13 -5.64
C PHE A 50 3.88 3.65 -4.77
N PHE A 51 4.90 4.28 -5.39
CA PHE A 51 5.99 4.95 -4.68
C PHE A 51 5.53 6.02 -3.67
N LEU A 52 4.39 6.67 -3.90
CA LEU A 52 3.81 7.65 -2.98
C LEU A 52 2.88 7.00 -1.93
N VAL A 53 2.19 5.93 -2.31
CA VAL A 53 1.17 5.27 -1.48
C VAL A 53 1.80 4.35 -0.45
N ASP A 54 2.84 3.60 -0.78
CA ASP A 54 3.55 2.72 0.17
C ASP A 54 4.07 3.45 1.43
N PRO A 55 4.83 4.56 1.31
CA PRO A 55 5.30 5.27 2.50
C PRO A 55 4.13 5.89 3.29
N ALA A 56 3.04 6.28 2.62
CA ALA A 56 1.85 6.77 3.31
C ALA A 56 1.15 5.64 4.09
N ALA A 57 1.02 4.46 3.50
CA ALA A 57 0.41 3.29 4.13
C ALA A 57 1.19 2.83 5.36
N THR A 58 2.51 2.73 5.24
CA THR A 58 3.41 2.40 6.36
C THR A 58 3.37 3.47 7.46
N THR A 59 3.25 4.76 7.11
CA THR A 59 3.04 5.84 8.08
C THR A 59 1.73 5.69 8.86
N VAL A 60 0.64 5.36 8.16
CA VAL A 60 -0.66 5.13 8.82
C VAL A 60 -0.60 3.91 9.75
N GLN A 61 0.07 2.84 9.34
CA GLN A 61 0.31 1.66 10.19
C GLN A 61 1.18 2.01 11.42
N GLY A 62 2.21 2.83 11.25
CA GLY A 62 3.04 3.30 12.37
C GLY A 62 2.27 4.22 13.33
N LEU A 63 1.34 5.04 12.83
CA LEU A 63 0.45 5.88 13.66
C LEU A 63 -0.57 5.06 14.44
N THR A 64 -1.13 4.01 13.84
CA THR A 64 -2.02 3.11 14.57
C THR A 64 -1.25 2.33 15.62
N PHE A 65 -0.08 1.80 15.29
CA PHE A 65 0.81 1.15 16.25
C PHE A 65 1.17 2.08 17.42
N SER A 66 1.59 3.32 17.15
CA SER A 66 1.92 4.28 18.21
C SER A 66 0.72 4.57 19.11
N ALA A 67 -0.47 4.71 18.53
CA ALA A 67 -1.69 4.97 19.29
C ALA A 67 -2.05 3.80 20.22
N TYR A 68 -1.87 2.56 19.76
CA TYR A 68 -2.08 1.37 20.59
C TYR A 68 -1.04 1.26 21.71
N VAL A 69 0.24 1.52 21.43
CA VAL A 69 1.32 1.47 22.44
C VAL A 69 1.13 2.55 23.50
N LEU A 70 0.79 3.78 23.10
CA LEU A 70 0.60 4.91 24.02
C LEU A 70 -0.69 4.81 24.86
N SER A 71 -1.61 3.91 24.50
CA SER A 71 -2.77 3.59 25.34
C SER A 71 -2.37 3.03 26.71
N LEU A 72 -1.20 2.37 26.82
CA LEU A 72 -0.69 1.79 28.07
C LEU A 72 -0.28 2.86 29.10
N PRO A 73 0.61 3.83 28.78
CA PRO A 73 0.98 4.90 29.72
C PRO A 73 -0.09 5.99 29.90
N TYR A 74 -1.03 6.13 28.96
CA TYR A 74 -2.10 7.14 29.02
C TYR A 74 -3.50 6.51 29.06
N PRO A 75 -3.87 5.76 30.12
CA PRO A 75 -5.12 5.01 30.18
C PRO A 75 -6.39 5.88 30.26
N HIS A 76 -6.27 7.13 30.71
CA HIS A 76 -7.40 8.05 30.92
C HIS A 76 -7.25 9.38 30.17
N CYS A 77 -6.22 9.53 29.34
CA CYS A 77 -5.90 10.78 28.68
C CYS A 77 -5.54 10.54 27.22
N LYS A 78 -5.84 11.50 26.35
CA LYS A 78 -5.40 11.42 24.95
C LYS A 78 -3.90 11.73 24.89
N PRO A 79 -3.05 10.82 24.36
CA PRO A 79 -1.62 11.10 24.24
C PRO A 79 -1.39 12.31 23.32
N PRO A 80 -0.45 13.20 23.65
CA PRO A 80 -0.14 14.37 22.85
C PRO A 80 0.34 13.96 21.44
N TYR A 81 -0.07 14.73 20.42
CA TYR A 81 0.20 14.41 19.02
C TYR A 81 1.69 14.23 18.71
N ILE A 82 2.55 15.06 19.31
CA ILE A 82 4.01 14.99 19.14
C ILE A 82 4.57 13.62 19.54
N ILE A 83 4.09 13.02 20.62
CA ILE A 83 4.61 11.72 21.09
C ILE A 83 4.18 10.59 20.14
N ASN A 84 2.95 10.63 19.61
CA ASN A 84 2.53 9.69 18.56
C ASN A 84 3.45 9.77 17.34
N VAL A 85 3.70 10.97 16.83
CA VAL A 85 4.56 11.18 15.66
C VAL A 85 5.99 10.73 15.90
N LEU A 86 6.56 10.97 17.09
CA LEU A 86 7.90 10.51 17.44
C LEU A 86 8.01 8.98 17.46
N VAL A 87 7.02 8.29 18.04
CA VAL A 87 6.99 6.82 18.07
C VAL A 87 6.78 6.25 16.65
N THR A 88 5.93 6.88 15.84
CA THR A 88 5.78 6.52 14.42
C THR A 88 7.07 6.74 13.63
N ALA A 89 7.80 7.84 13.87
CA ALA A 89 9.07 8.11 13.20
C ALA A 89 10.12 7.05 13.54
N LEU A 90 10.17 6.60 14.81
CA LEU A 90 11.00 5.46 15.22
C LEU A 90 10.60 4.18 14.48
N TYR A 91 9.31 3.89 14.36
CA TYR A 91 8.79 2.73 13.64
C TYR A 91 9.22 2.71 12.16
N ILE A 92 9.19 3.86 11.49
CA ILE A 92 9.60 3.98 10.08
C ILE A 92 11.13 3.94 9.92
N SER A 93 11.89 4.34 10.94
CA SER A 93 13.36 4.43 10.87
C SER A 93 14.08 3.09 11.04
N GLU A 94 13.38 2.04 11.45
CA GLU A 94 13.95 0.70 11.57
C GLU A 94 14.10 0.09 10.15
N PRO A 95 15.32 -0.21 9.69
CA PRO A 95 15.59 -0.66 8.33
C PRO A 95 15.13 -2.10 8.04
#